data_AF-A0A238GZL0-F1
#
_entry.id   AF-A0A238GZL0-F1
#
_cell.length_a   1.000
_cell.length_b   1.000
_cell.length_c   1.000
_cell.angle_alpha   90.00
_cell.angle_beta   90.00
_cell.angle_gamma   90.00
#
_symmetry.space_group_name_H-M   'P 1'
#
loop_
_entity.id
_entity.type
_entity.pdbx_description
1 polymer ?
#
loop_
_entity_poly.entity_id
_entity_poly.type
_entity_poly.pdbx_seq_one_letter_code
_entity_poly.pdbx_strand_id
1 'polypeptide(L)'
;MARRNIARHAPRRATTICDIRRAVSGKLPFRFRRGPHPALPDGRHPAADYPAGAPDDIPSSKRSGDTMPQHSFAPVVVIAPDSFKGSLSAKQVANAIAAGIARARPDAVLHTRPMADGGEGTLDALVAHGGKRRMLRVPGAALTPRDAAIGLIDARTAIIETAEIVGITDPDGMRVPVAARSTRGLGDAIRALVDEGVRTLYVALGGSSTNDAGAGLLAGLGLRAFDAQGRELEPTPERLAQIARVDVSGIDARLDDITLVAMSDVDNPLTGEHGATAVFGPQKGVTPDQVAPLDAALGHFASLVEAAFGERRAAAAGSRVRDLPGTGAAGGLGFALAMLGARFEPGAEIVARQIGLDAALEGANWLITGEGRSDAQTLRGKAPFVACGHARAAGVPATLLSGAVDPDALVALSEHFDGCFSPAPGPITLDVALRDAARLLEQAAEQLTRLRYGRP
;
A
#
# COMPACT_ATOMS: atom_id res chain seq x y z
N MET A 1 6.73 -42.20 51.83
CA MET A 1 7.05 -42.13 50.38
C MET A 1 7.48 -40.71 50.03
N ALA A 2 8.61 -40.60 49.34
CA ALA A 2 9.15 -39.49 48.54
C ALA A 2 9.33 -38.08 49.15
N ARG A 3 10.61 -37.70 49.18
CA ARG A 3 11.23 -36.42 49.53
C ARG A 3 11.05 -35.37 48.41
N ARG A 4 11.05 -34.08 48.76
CA ARG A 4 11.49 -32.99 47.87
C ARG A 4 12.57 -32.19 48.58
N ASN A 5 13.70 -32.00 47.90
CA ASN A 5 14.74 -31.06 48.31
C ASN A 5 15.27 -30.32 47.09
N ILE A 6 15.69 -29.09 47.37
CA ILE A 6 15.89 -27.93 46.50
C ILE A 6 17.29 -27.94 45.85
N ALA A 7 17.43 -27.36 44.65
CA ALA A 7 18.63 -26.60 44.28
C ALA A 7 18.37 -25.66 43.09
N ARG A 8 18.68 -24.36 43.30
CA ARG A 8 18.74 -23.26 42.32
C ARG A 8 20.01 -23.35 41.48
N HIS A 9 20.02 -22.83 40.25
CA HIS A 9 21.23 -22.28 39.57
C HIS A 9 20.83 -21.16 38.59
N ALA A 10 21.63 -20.08 38.60
CA ALA A 10 21.57 -18.93 37.68
C ALA A 10 22.75 -18.99 36.67
N PRO A 11 23.02 -17.93 35.85
CA PRO A 11 22.89 -17.93 34.40
C PRO A 11 24.22 -18.15 33.64
N ARG A 12 24.15 -18.55 32.35
CA ARG A 12 25.33 -18.67 31.47
C ARG A 12 25.48 -17.47 30.53
N ARG A 13 26.72 -16.98 30.49
CA ARG A 13 27.29 -15.97 29.58
C ARG A 13 27.53 -16.52 28.16
N ALA A 14 27.65 -15.58 27.23
CA ALA A 14 27.97 -15.68 25.81
C ALA A 14 29.24 -16.48 25.46
N THR A 15 29.25 -17.06 24.26
CA THR A 15 30.46 -17.58 23.61
C THR A 15 30.47 -17.23 22.12
N THR A 16 31.66 -16.80 21.69
CA THR A 16 32.07 -16.20 20.43
C THR A 16 32.30 -17.22 19.31
N ILE A 17 32.34 -16.69 18.08
CA ILE A 17 32.77 -17.28 16.81
C ILE A 17 34.11 -18.02 16.92
N CYS A 18 34.09 -19.36 16.83
CA CYS A 18 35.12 -20.20 16.19
C CYS A 18 34.73 -21.68 16.40
N ASP A 19 33.92 -22.28 15.53
CA ASP A 19 33.80 -23.74 15.39
C ASP A 19 32.96 -24.06 14.15
N ILE A 20 33.60 -24.57 13.10
CA ILE A 20 33.13 -25.57 12.12
C ILE A 20 34.31 -25.81 11.16
N ARG A 21 35.28 -26.59 11.63
CA ARG A 21 36.14 -27.42 10.76
C ARG A 21 36.43 -28.72 11.51
N ARG A 22 36.01 -29.83 10.89
CA ARG A 22 36.27 -31.26 11.22
C ARG A 22 35.25 -31.98 12.12
N ALA A 23 34.35 -32.69 11.45
CA ALA A 23 33.99 -34.11 11.60
C ALA A 23 32.73 -34.30 10.73
N VAL A 24 32.62 -35.21 9.77
CA VAL A 24 32.75 -36.66 9.88
C VAL A 24 32.95 -37.25 8.46
N SER A 25 33.97 -38.10 8.33
CA SER A 25 34.15 -39.07 7.24
C SER A 25 33.16 -40.23 7.35
N GLY A 26 32.61 -40.74 6.25
CA GLY A 26 31.91 -42.04 6.25
C GLY A 26 31.09 -42.45 5.02
N LYS A 27 31.77 -42.90 3.94
CA LYS A 27 31.44 -43.99 2.97
C LYS A 27 30.05 -44.11 2.28
N LEU A 28 30.02 -43.76 0.97
CA LEU A 28 29.62 -44.50 -0.27
C LEU A 28 28.60 -45.68 -0.21
N PRO A 29 27.76 -45.92 -1.26
CA PRO A 29 28.27 -46.32 -2.59
C PRO A 29 27.46 -45.96 -3.88
N PHE A 30 28.11 -46.23 -5.04
CA PHE A 30 27.59 -46.43 -6.41
C PHE A 30 27.39 -45.27 -7.43
N ARG A 31 28.46 -45.10 -8.23
CA ARG A 31 28.60 -44.96 -9.71
C ARG A 31 27.51 -44.25 -10.55
N PHE A 32 27.93 -43.18 -11.23
CA PHE A 32 27.55 -42.90 -12.63
C PHE A 32 28.80 -42.74 -13.53
N ARG A 33 28.72 -43.34 -14.72
CA ARG A 33 29.77 -43.47 -15.74
C ARG A 33 30.18 -42.10 -16.32
N ARG A 34 31.48 -41.90 -16.53
CA ARG A 34 32.00 -40.90 -17.48
C ARG A 34 31.86 -41.45 -18.90
N GLY A 35 31.10 -40.77 -19.75
CA GLY A 35 31.06 -40.99 -21.19
C GLY A 35 32.25 -40.29 -21.90
N PRO A 36 32.60 -40.72 -23.13
CA PRO A 36 33.81 -40.27 -23.80
C PRO A 36 33.64 -38.88 -24.45
N HIS A 37 34.74 -38.13 -24.44
CA HIS A 37 34.94 -36.91 -25.24
C HIS A 37 34.87 -37.26 -26.75
N PRO A 38 34.15 -36.52 -27.59
CA PRO A 38 34.32 -36.63 -29.03
C PRO A 38 35.59 -35.89 -29.45
N ALA A 39 36.38 -36.57 -30.28
CA ALA A 39 37.60 -36.10 -30.90
C ALA A 39 37.31 -35.01 -31.97
N LEU A 40 38.24 -34.06 -32.08
CA LEU A 40 38.31 -33.09 -33.18
C LEU A 40 38.69 -33.81 -34.49
N PRO A 41 38.05 -33.52 -35.63
CA PRO A 41 38.53 -33.99 -36.91
C PRO A 41 39.62 -33.05 -37.47
N ASP A 42 40.78 -33.63 -37.76
CA ASP A 42 41.75 -33.15 -38.73
C ASP A 42 41.08 -33.01 -40.10
N GLY A 43 41.22 -31.85 -40.76
CA GLY A 43 40.58 -31.61 -42.05
C GLY A 43 41.03 -30.32 -42.71
N ARG A 44 42.07 -30.45 -43.54
CA ARG A 44 42.62 -29.47 -44.51
C ARG A 44 41.55 -28.58 -45.16
N HIS A 45 41.71 -27.27 -45.06
CA HIS A 45 41.01 -26.30 -45.93
C HIS A 45 41.74 -26.18 -47.28
N PRO A 46 41.05 -26.30 -48.43
CA PRO A 46 41.59 -25.88 -49.70
C PRO A 46 41.43 -24.36 -49.85
N ALA A 47 42.51 -23.72 -50.29
CA ALA A 47 42.54 -22.33 -50.72
C ALA A 47 41.74 -22.15 -52.02
N ALA A 48 40.97 -21.06 -52.11
CA ALA A 48 40.40 -20.57 -53.37
C ALA A 48 40.32 -19.03 -53.32
N ASP A 49 41.26 -18.41 -54.02
CA ASP A 49 41.14 -17.25 -54.91
C ASP A 49 40.15 -16.12 -54.57
N TYR A 50 40.71 -14.99 -54.13
CA TYR A 50 40.15 -13.65 -54.38
C TYR A 50 41.13 -12.88 -55.28
N PRO A 51 40.71 -12.37 -56.45
CA PRO A 51 41.60 -11.57 -57.29
C PRO A 51 41.71 -10.14 -56.75
N ALA A 52 42.94 -9.63 -56.77
CA ALA A 52 43.27 -8.24 -56.53
C ALA A 52 42.85 -7.37 -57.73
N GLY A 53 42.20 -6.24 -57.44
CA GLY A 53 41.95 -5.18 -58.40
C GLY A 53 41.59 -3.88 -57.67
N ALA A 54 42.45 -2.87 -57.81
CA ALA A 54 42.21 -1.47 -57.49
C ALA A 54 42.45 -0.66 -58.79
N PRO A 55 42.18 0.66 -58.88
CA PRO A 55 41.30 1.55 -58.10
C PRO A 55 40.33 2.34 -59.03
N ASP A 56 39.50 3.23 -58.47
CA ASP A 56 39.22 4.60 -58.96
C ASP A 56 37.80 5.11 -58.65
N ASP A 57 37.73 6.44 -58.52
CA ASP A 57 36.56 7.33 -58.47
C ASP A 57 35.84 7.57 -57.12
N ILE A 58 36.42 8.49 -56.35
CA ILE A 58 35.70 9.32 -55.38
C ILE A 58 35.33 10.65 -56.06
N PRO A 59 34.04 10.97 -56.28
CA PRO A 59 33.66 12.33 -56.65
C PRO A 59 33.52 13.19 -55.38
N SER A 60 34.44 14.15 -55.22
CA SER A 60 34.26 15.25 -54.27
C SER A 60 33.14 16.17 -54.77
N SER A 61 32.02 16.22 -54.07
CA SER A 61 31.06 17.32 -54.21
C SER A 61 30.59 17.81 -52.84
N LYS A 62 30.63 19.13 -52.70
CA LYS A 62 30.35 19.92 -51.51
C LYS A 62 28.96 19.59 -50.94
N ARG A 63 28.87 19.40 -49.61
CA ARG A 63 27.67 19.77 -48.85
C ARG A 63 28.04 20.82 -47.82
N SER A 64 27.82 22.05 -48.24
CA SER A 64 27.48 23.17 -47.38
C SER A 64 26.30 22.80 -46.48
N GLY A 65 26.42 23.14 -45.19
CA GLY A 65 25.33 23.45 -44.27
C GLY A 65 24.04 22.65 -44.41
N ASP A 66 23.93 21.59 -43.63
CA ASP A 66 22.64 21.22 -43.03
C ASP A 66 22.94 20.78 -41.60
N THR A 67 22.96 21.75 -40.68
CA THR A 67 22.72 21.46 -39.27
C THR A 67 21.35 20.82 -39.21
N MET A 68 21.32 19.49 -39.12
CA MET A 68 20.15 18.75 -38.64
C MET A 68 19.58 19.54 -37.45
N PRO A 69 18.30 19.95 -37.47
CA PRO A 69 17.73 20.56 -36.29
C PRO A 69 17.83 19.51 -35.18
N GLN A 70 18.75 19.75 -34.23
CA GLN A 70 18.70 19.09 -32.94
C GLN A 70 17.43 19.63 -32.29
N HIS A 71 16.29 19.03 -32.62
CA HIS A 71 15.11 19.14 -31.80
C HIS A 71 15.50 18.47 -30.48
N SER A 72 16.05 19.26 -29.56
CA SER A 72 16.16 18.90 -28.16
C SER A 72 14.72 18.81 -27.66
N PHE A 73 14.09 17.68 -27.93
CA PHE A 73 12.79 17.40 -27.37
C PHE A 73 13.03 17.21 -25.87
N ALA A 74 12.60 18.21 -25.09
CA ALA A 74 12.58 18.16 -23.64
C ALA A 74 11.65 17.01 -23.23
N PRO A 75 12.17 15.90 -22.67
CA PRO A 75 11.32 14.77 -22.34
C PRO A 75 10.40 15.16 -21.18
N VAL A 76 9.12 14.79 -21.30
CA VAL A 76 8.15 14.87 -20.23
C VAL A 76 8.23 13.56 -19.44
N VAL A 77 8.55 13.66 -18.14
CA VAL A 77 8.70 12.51 -17.25
C VAL A 77 7.71 12.63 -16.10
N VAL A 78 6.87 11.60 -15.94
CA VAL A 78 5.95 11.47 -14.81
C VAL A 78 6.63 10.65 -13.72
N ILE A 79 6.53 11.11 -12.48
CA ILE A 79 7.14 10.48 -11.31
C ILE A 79 6.03 10.20 -10.32
N ALA A 80 5.56 8.95 -10.27
CA ALA A 80 4.40 8.55 -9.46
C ALA A 80 4.68 7.40 -8.48
N PRO A 81 5.61 7.57 -7.51
CA PRO A 81 5.93 6.53 -6.54
C PRO A 81 4.95 6.52 -5.36
N ASP A 82 4.88 5.38 -4.68
CA ASP A 82 4.37 5.26 -3.31
C ASP A 82 5.49 5.58 -2.29
N SER A 83 5.12 5.66 -1.01
CA SER A 83 6.02 5.76 0.12
C SER A 83 6.98 4.57 0.23
N PHE A 84 8.17 4.85 0.75
CA PHE A 84 9.12 3.83 1.17
C PHE A 84 8.95 3.67 2.68
N LYS A 85 8.02 2.80 3.08
CA LYS A 85 7.60 2.60 4.48
C LYS A 85 8.79 2.50 5.43
N GLY A 86 8.77 3.30 6.50
CA GLY A 86 9.86 3.39 7.48
C GLY A 86 11.07 4.22 7.04
N SER A 87 11.01 4.90 5.89
CA SER A 87 12.11 5.74 5.38
C SER A 87 11.62 7.08 4.80
N LEU A 88 10.90 7.08 3.68
CA LEU A 88 10.51 8.30 2.96
C LEU A 88 9.02 8.29 2.64
N SER A 89 8.38 9.46 2.77
CA SER A 89 7.05 9.70 2.19
C SER A 89 7.09 9.64 0.66
N ALA A 90 5.96 9.36 0.02
CA ALA A 90 5.83 9.34 -1.45
C ALA A 90 6.34 10.66 -2.09
N LYS A 91 6.06 11.80 -1.44
CA LYS A 91 6.57 13.11 -1.87
C LYS A 91 8.10 13.20 -1.83
N GLN A 92 8.72 12.69 -0.77
CA GLN A 92 10.18 12.68 -0.67
C GLN A 92 10.83 11.75 -1.69
N VAL A 93 10.22 10.58 -1.96
CA VAL A 93 10.66 9.66 -3.02
C VAL A 93 10.57 10.35 -4.39
N ALA A 94 9.43 10.97 -4.71
CA ALA A 94 9.23 11.67 -5.97
C ALA A 94 10.26 12.81 -6.17
N ASN A 95 10.53 13.59 -5.13
CA ASN A 95 11.52 14.66 -5.17
C ASN A 95 12.95 14.15 -5.36
N ALA A 96 13.32 13.04 -4.70
CA ALA A 96 14.63 12.43 -4.88
C ALA A 96 14.84 11.92 -6.32
N ILE A 97 13.83 11.24 -6.88
CA ILE A 97 13.85 10.80 -8.27
C ILE A 97 13.94 11.99 -9.23
N ALA A 98 13.14 13.03 -9.01
CA ALA A 98 13.13 14.24 -9.83
C ALA A 98 14.50 14.94 -9.84
N ALA A 99 15.15 15.06 -8.67
CA ALA A 99 16.48 15.65 -8.56
C ALA A 99 17.54 14.84 -9.34
N GLY A 100 17.46 13.51 -9.30
CA GLY A 100 18.32 12.63 -10.11
C GLY A 100 18.13 12.83 -11.61
N ILE A 101 16.87 12.88 -12.08
CA ILE A 101 16.55 13.13 -13.49
C ILE A 101 17.10 14.50 -13.93
N ALA A 102 16.86 15.55 -13.14
CA ALA A 102 17.30 16.91 -13.46
C ALA A 102 18.83 17.05 -13.57
N ARG A 103 19.60 16.25 -12.82
CA ARG A 103 21.07 16.21 -12.95
C ARG A 103 21.54 15.64 -14.30
N ALA A 104 20.83 14.66 -14.84
CA ALA A 104 21.19 14.02 -16.10
C ALA A 104 20.57 14.72 -17.33
N ARG A 105 19.35 15.24 -17.20
CA ARG A 105 18.57 15.93 -18.25
C ARG A 105 17.91 17.19 -17.67
N PRO A 106 18.65 18.31 -17.56
CA PRO A 106 18.12 19.56 -16.99
C PRO A 106 16.96 20.19 -17.80
N ASP A 107 16.83 19.79 -19.06
CA ASP A 107 15.77 20.22 -19.97
C ASP A 107 14.46 19.43 -19.80
N ALA A 108 14.43 18.36 -19.00
CA ALA A 108 13.25 17.54 -18.80
C ALA A 108 12.12 18.29 -18.08
N VAL A 109 10.89 18.08 -18.55
CA VAL A 109 9.67 18.55 -17.88
C VAL A 109 9.23 17.47 -16.91
N LEU A 110 9.20 17.78 -15.60
CA LEU A 110 8.92 16.79 -14.56
C LEU A 110 7.53 17.00 -13.95
N HIS A 111 6.73 15.94 -13.96
CA HIS A 111 5.42 15.90 -13.29
C HIS A 111 5.46 14.93 -12.11
N THR A 112 5.58 15.47 -10.90
CA THR A 112 5.52 14.67 -9.67
C THR A 112 4.08 14.40 -9.27
N ARG A 113 3.72 13.11 -9.19
CA ARG A 113 2.40 12.59 -8.83
C ARG A 113 2.53 11.55 -7.70
N PRO A 114 2.95 11.93 -6.48
CA PRO A 114 3.05 10.99 -5.36
C PRO A 114 1.76 10.20 -5.18
N MET A 115 1.87 8.88 -5.08
CA MET A 115 0.75 7.95 -4.95
C MET A 115 0.67 7.36 -3.55
N ALA A 116 -0.42 6.63 -3.30
CA ALA A 116 -0.67 5.83 -2.11
C ALA A 116 -1.74 4.78 -2.42
N ASP A 117 -1.83 3.74 -1.60
CA ASP A 117 -2.73 2.60 -1.82
C ASP A 117 -4.08 2.71 -1.09
N GLY A 118 -4.37 3.80 -0.38
CA GLY A 118 -5.53 3.88 0.54
C GLY A 118 -5.22 3.47 1.98
N GLY A 119 -3.93 3.31 2.29
CA GLY A 119 -3.40 3.21 3.65
C GLY A 119 -2.81 4.53 4.16
N GLU A 120 -1.83 4.41 5.07
CA GLU A 120 -1.06 5.56 5.60
C GLU A 120 -0.41 6.37 4.47
N GLY A 121 -0.57 7.70 4.53
CA GLY A 121 0.02 8.64 3.56
C GLY A 121 -0.87 8.97 2.36
N THR A 122 -2.07 8.37 2.28
CA THR A 122 -3.09 8.66 1.26
C THR A 122 -3.61 10.11 1.35
N LEU A 123 -3.86 10.61 2.55
CA LEU A 123 -4.21 11.99 2.86
C LEU A 123 -3.14 12.92 2.30
N ASP A 124 -1.87 12.66 2.61
CA ASP A 124 -0.77 13.50 2.16
C ASP A 124 -0.64 13.47 0.63
N ALA A 125 -0.85 12.31 -0.01
CA ALA A 125 -0.89 12.19 -1.46
C ALA A 125 -2.03 13.00 -2.09
N LEU A 126 -3.26 12.91 -1.53
CA LEU A 126 -4.44 13.59 -2.06
C LEU A 126 -4.42 15.11 -1.85
N VAL A 127 -3.83 15.60 -0.75
CA VAL A 127 -3.73 17.05 -0.51
C VAL A 127 -2.55 17.70 -1.21
N ALA A 128 -1.56 16.92 -1.69
CA ALA A 128 -0.36 17.45 -2.34
C ALA A 128 -0.65 18.29 -3.60
N HIS A 129 -1.82 18.13 -4.22
CA HIS A 129 -2.21 18.79 -5.46
C HIS A 129 -3.28 19.88 -5.26
N GLY A 130 -3.16 20.68 -4.21
CA GLY A 130 -3.98 21.87 -3.97
C GLY A 130 -4.98 21.76 -2.81
N GLY A 131 -5.00 20.59 -2.14
CA GLY A 131 -5.75 20.39 -0.91
C GLY A 131 -5.09 21.02 0.32
N LYS A 132 -5.76 20.89 1.46
CA LYS A 132 -5.31 21.40 2.76
C LYS A 132 -5.45 20.35 3.84
N ARG A 133 -4.40 20.20 4.66
CA ARG A 133 -4.46 19.43 5.89
C ARG A 133 -5.13 20.27 6.98
N ARG A 134 -6.02 19.65 7.76
CA ARG A 134 -6.66 20.29 8.92
C ARG A 134 -6.69 19.31 10.10
N MET A 135 -6.47 19.83 11.30
CA MET A 135 -6.60 19.05 12.53
C MET A 135 -8.04 19.09 13.04
N LEU A 136 -8.57 17.93 13.41
CA LEU A 136 -9.81 17.80 14.18
C LEU A 136 -9.48 17.15 15.52
N ARG A 137 -10.09 17.66 16.60
CA ARG A 137 -9.97 17.07 17.92
C ARG A 137 -11.10 16.07 18.12
N VAL A 138 -10.78 14.78 18.12
CA VAL A 138 -11.75 13.67 18.19
C VAL A 138 -11.25 12.59 19.16
N PRO A 139 -12.14 11.72 19.69
CA PRO A 139 -11.71 10.56 20.46
C PRO A 139 -10.84 9.60 19.63
N GLY A 140 -9.69 9.20 20.13
CA GLY A 140 -8.88 8.13 19.54
C GLY A 140 -9.43 6.74 19.83
N ALA A 141 -8.67 5.69 19.48
CA ALA A 141 -9.08 4.30 19.72
C ALA A 141 -9.36 3.99 21.20
N ALA A 142 -8.61 4.60 22.13
CA ALA A 142 -8.82 4.48 23.57
C ALA A 142 -9.90 5.43 24.13
N LEU A 143 -10.67 6.09 23.27
CA LEU A 143 -11.64 7.15 23.59
C LEU A 143 -11.06 8.41 24.26
N THR A 144 -9.74 8.48 24.39
CA THR A 144 -9.03 9.69 24.82
C THR A 144 -9.02 10.72 23.68
N PRO A 145 -9.33 12.00 23.93
CA PRO A 145 -9.25 13.04 22.89
C PRO A 145 -7.85 13.14 22.30
N ARG A 146 -7.76 13.21 20.97
CA ARG A 146 -6.54 13.44 20.21
C ARG A 146 -6.78 14.41 19.07
N ASP A 147 -5.71 15.07 18.64
CA ASP A 147 -5.71 15.82 17.38
C ASP A 147 -5.40 14.83 16.25
N ALA A 148 -6.27 14.77 15.26
CA ALA A 148 -6.17 13.88 14.12
C ALA A 148 -6.18 14.68 12.82
N ALA A 149 -5.34 14.29 11.87
CA ALA A 149 -5.34 14.93 10.58
C ALA A 149 -6.48 14.45 9.68
N ILE A 150 -7.04 15.39 8.94
CA ILE A 150 -7.89 15.14 7.78
C ILE A 150 -7.38 15.94 6.59
N GLY A 151 -7.77 15.53 5.38
CA GLY A 151 -7.52 16.28 4.17
C GLY A 151 -8.80 16.90 3.62
N LEU A 152 -8.75 18.18 3.27
CA LEU A 152 -9.74 18.83 2.42
C LEU A 152 -9.13 18.91 1.03
N ILE A 153 -9.68 18.16 0.07
CA ILE A 153 -9.22 18.19 -1.33
C ILE A 153 -9.72 19.49 -1.97
N ASP A 154 -10.98 19.82 -1.71
CA ASP A 154 -11.63 21.08 -2.11
C ASP A 154 -12.68 21.49 -1.05
N ALA A 155 -13.57 22.43 -1.38
CA ALA A 155 -14.60 22.92 -0.45
C ALA A 155 -15.71 21.92 -0.11
N ARG A 156 -15.88 20.86 -0.91
CA ARG A 156 -16.93 19.84 -0.77
C ARG A 156 -16.38 18.41 -0.72
N THR A 157 -15.08 18.22 -0.94
CA THR A 157 -14.44 16.90 -0.95
C THR A 157 -13.40 16.78 0.15
N ALA A 158 -13.49 15.72 0.95
CA ALA A 158 -12.55 15.44 2.03
C ALA A 158 -12.07 13.97 2.03
N ILE A 159 -10.95 13.74 2.71
CA ILE A 159 -10.37 12.43 3.01
C ILE A 159 -10.14 12.31 4.51
N ILE A 160 -10.56 11.18 5.08
CA ILE A 160 -10.17 10.73 6.41
C ILE A 160 -9.30 9.49 6.25
N GLU A 161 -8.13 9.49 6.88
CA GLU A 161 -7.37 8.27 7.13
C GLU A 161 -7.78 7.66 8.46
N THR A 162 -8.16 6.39 8.44
CA THR A 162 -8.49 5.65 9.67
C THR A 162 -7.30 5.60 10.62
N ALA A 163 -6.08 5.48 10.09
CA ALA A 163 -4.84 5.44 10.86
C ALA A 163 -4.57 6.74 11.66
N GLU A 164 -5.03 7.89 11.17
CA GLU A 164 -4.87 9.19 11.85
C GLU A 164 -5.74 9.32 13.11
N ILE A 165 -6.77 8.48 13.27
CA ILE A 165 -7.69 8.54 14.42
C ILE A 165 -7.58 7.29 15.30
N VAL A 166 -7.54 6.11 14.68
CA VAL A 166 -7.53 4.82 15.40
C VAL A 166 -6.39 3.91 14.93
N GLY A 167 -5.26 4.49 14.50
CA GLY A 167 -4.14 3.75 13.92
C GLY A 167 -3.48 2.73 14.86
N ILE A 168 -2.95 1.65 14.27
CA ILE A 168 -2.18 0.60 14.96
C ILE A 168 -0.82 1.09 15.47
N THR A 169 -0.32 2.20 14.94
CA THR A 169 0.90 2.87 15.37
C THR A 169 0.67 3.86 16.52
N ASP A 170 -0.60 4.11 16.91
CA ASP A 170 -0.96 4.96 18.05
C ASP A 170 -0.64 4.25 19.38
N PRO A 171 0.38 4.70 20.15
CA PRO A 171 0.75 4.04 21.38
C PRO A 171 -0.34 4.13 22.46
N ASP A 172 -1.13 5.21 22.49
CA ASP A 172 -2.18 5.38 23.49
C ASP A 172 -3.35 4.44 23.21
N GLY A 173 -3.74 4.33 21.94
CA GLY A 173 -4.72 3.36 21.47
C GLY A 173 -4.29 1.91 21.72
N MET A 174 -3.02 1.60 21.45
CA MET A 174 -2.50 0.23 21.61
C MET A 174 -2.28 -0.18 23.06
N ARG A 175 -2.18 0.77 24.01
CA ARG A 175 -2.02 0.49 25.45
C ARG A 175 -3.28 -0.09 26.10
N VAL A 176 -4.46 0.13 25.52
CA VAL A 176 -5.70 -0.49 26.00
C VAL A 176 -5.98 -1.81 25.26
N PRO A 177 -6.66 -2.78 25.89
CA PRO A 177 -7.04 -4.01 25.22
C PRO A 177 -7.90 -3.74 23.99
N VAL A 178 -7.72 -4.55 22.94
CA VAL A 178 -8.50 -4.43 21.69
C VAL A 178 -10.01 -4.42 21.95
N ALA A 179 -10.47 -5.14 22.99
CA ALA A 179 -11.87 -5.25 23.37
C ALA A 179 -12.50 -3.94 23.90
N ALA A 180 -11.67 -2.97 24.31
CA ALA A 180 -12.08 -1.66 24.80
C ALA A 180 -11.89 -0.54 23.76
N ARG A 181 -11.32 -0.84 22.59
CA ARG A 181 -11.07 0.17 21.56
C ARG A 181 -12.34 0.49 20.77
N SER A 182 -12.50 1.74 20.37
CA SER A 182 -13.69 2.23 19.67
C SER A 182 -13.32 3.08 18.46
N THR A 183 -14.18 3.04 17.44
CA THR A 183 -14.09 3.87 16.23
C THR A 183 -14.88 5.18 16.34
N ARG A 184 -15.32 5.57 17.54
CA ARG A 184 -16.14 6.77 17.79
C ARG A 184 -15.63 8.04 17.14
N GLY A 185 -14.31 8.27 17.18
CA GLY A 185 -13.70 9.44 16.57
C GLY A 185 -13.89 9.54 15.06
N LEU A 186 -14.02 8.42 14.34
CA LEU A 186 -14.36 8.47 12.91
C LEU A 186 -15.76 9.02 12.71
N GLY A 187 -16.75 8.55 13.49
CA GLY A 187 -18.11 9.07 13.42
C GLY A 187 -18.16 10.57 13.72
N ASP A 188 -17.45 11.01 14.76
CA ASP A 188 -17.36 12.43 15.12
C ASP A 188 -16.69 13.26 14.02
N ALA A 189 -15.62 12.76 13.38
CA ALA A 189 -14.93 13.43 12.28
C ALA A 189 -15.82 13.53 11.02
N ILE A 190 -16.53 12.45 10.67
CA ILE A 190 -17.47 12.44 9.54
C ILE A 190 -18.58 13.47 9.79
N ARG A 191 -19.19 13.48 10.98
CA ARG A 191 -20.22 14.47 11.34
C ARG A 191 -19.71 15.90 11.20
N ALA A 192 -18.52 16.19 11.72
CA ALA A 192 -17.93 17.52 11.61
C ALA A 192 -17.71 17.97 10.16
N LEU A 193 -17.29 17.06 9.27
CA LEU A 193 -17.15 17.36 7.85
C LEU A 193 -18.49 17.61 7.15
N VAL A 194 -19.50 16.81 7.49
CA VAL A 194 -20.86 16.97 6.96
C VAL A 194 -21.48 18.30 7.42
N ASP A 195 -21.25 18.69 8.68
CA ASP A 195 -21.68 20.00 9.22
C ASP A 195 -21.10 21.19 8.46
N GLU A 196 -19.89 21.03 7.93
CA GLU A 196 -19.21 22.03 7.12
C GLU A 196 -19.58 21.99 5.63
N GLY A 197 -20.46 21.07 5.23
CA GLY A 197 -21.00 20.98 3.88
C GLY A 197 -20.22 20.10 2.91
N VAL A 198 -19.33 19.23 3.41
CA VAL A 198 -18.70 18.17 2.61
C VAL A 198 -19.77 17.27 2.01
N ARG A 199 -19.64 16.95 0.73
CA ARG A 199 -20.55 16.11 -0.06
C ARG A 199 -19.87 14.89 -0.66
N THR A 200 -18.55 14.87 -0.74
CA THR A 200 -17.79 13.70 -1.13
C THR A 200 -16.76 13.39 -0.05
N LEU A 201 -16.81 12.19 0.49
CA LEU A 201 -15.93 11.76 1.57
C LEU A 201 -15.25 10.45 1.20
N TYR A 202 -13.94 10.52 1.08
CA TYR A 202 -13.07 9.35 1.03
C TYR A 202 -12.71 8.91 2.44
N VAL A 203 -12.76 7.61 2.71
CA VAL A 203 -12.32 7.01 3.97
C VAL A 203 -11.29 5.93 3.65
N ALA A 204 -10.03 6.22 3.94
CA ALA A 204 -8.92 5.28 3.82
C ALA A 204 -8.93 4.33 5.03
N LEU A 205 -9.15 3.03 4.79
CA LEU A 205 -9.34 2.04 5.85
C LEU A 205 -8.04 1.39 6.37
N GLY A 206 -6.90 1.58 5.69
CA GLY A 206 -5.65 0.97 6.10
C GLY A 206 -5.21 1.36 7.53
N GLY A 207 -4.51 0.43 8.21
CA GLY A 207 -3.76 0.73 9.43
C GLY A 207 -4.55 0.83 10.74
N SER A 208 -5.80 0.35 10.82
CA SER A 208 -6.61 0.41 12.05
C SER A 208 -6.08 -0.46 13.22
N SER A 209 -6.32 -0.03 14.46
CA SER A 209 -6.10 -0.78 15.71
C SER A 209 -7.37 -1.41 16.31
N THR A 210 -8.55 -1.12 15.74
CA THR A 210 -9.88 -1.44 16.29
C THR A 210 -10.46 -2.73 15.73
N ASN A 211 -11.42 -3.33 16.45
CA ASN A 211 -12.17 -4.53 16.03
C ASN A 211 -13.61 -4.51 16.57
N ASP A 212 -14.31 -3.40 16.34
CA ASP A 212 -15.61 -3.08 16.94
C ASP A 212 -16.79 -3.15 15.94
N ALA A 213 -16.60 -3.77 14.76
CA ALA A 213 -17.59 -3.77 13.68
C ALA A 213 -18.01 -2.36 13.20
N GLY A 214 -17.18 -1.34 13.45
CA GLY A 214 -17.53 0.06 13.19
C GLY A 214 -18.66 0.59 14.07
N ALA A 215 -18.95 -0.07 15.19
CA ALA A 215 -20.02 0.32 16.10
C ALA A 215 -19.78 1.71 16.71
N GLY A 216 -18.52 2.03 17.05
CA GLY A 216 -18.15 3.36 17.50
C GLY A 216 -18.46 4.43 16.44
N LEU A 217 -18.09 4.19 15.17
CA LEU A 217 -18.39 5.08 14.06
C LEU A 217 -19.90 5.34 13.96
N LEU A 218 -20.72 4.30 13.97
CA LEU A 218 -22.17 4.44 13.91
C LEU A 218 -22.72 5.22 15.12
N ALA A 219 -22.19 4.97 16.32
CA ALA A 219 -22.57 5.70 17.53
C ALA A 219 -22.19 7.20 17.45
N GLY A 220 -21.05 7.53 16.85
CA GLY A 220 -20.65 8.92 16.59
C GLY A 220 -21.57 9.66 15.64
N LEU A 221 -22.25 8.91 14.76
CA LEU A 221 -23.22 9.41 13.80
C LEU A 221 -24.66 9.39 14.30
N GLY A 222 -24.92 8.89 15.52
CA GLY A 222 -26.24 8.95 16.16
C GLY A 222 -26.93 7.60 16.41
N LEU A 223 -26.27 6.48 16.12
CA LEU A 223 -26.77 5.16 16.55
C LEU A 223 -26.74 5.06 18.07
N ARG A 224 -27.81 4.50 18.64
CA ARG A 224 -27.89 4.19 20.09
C ARG A 224 -28.06 2.69 20.28
N ALA A 225 -27.33 2.10 21.23
CA ALA A 225 -27.40 0.67 21.54
C ALA A 225 -27.91 0.47 22.96
N PHE A 226 -28.73 -0.56 23.17
CA PHE A 226 -29.38 -0.85 24.44
C PHE A 226 -29.20 -2.31 24.84
N ASP A 227 -29.01 -2.56 26.13
CA ASP A 227 -29.04 -3.91 26.71
C ASP A 227 -30.46 -4.46 26.84
N ALA A 228 -30.57 -5.70 27.33
CA ALA A 228 -31.86 -6.37 27.54
C ALA A 228 -32.76 -5.69 28.60
N GLN A 229 -32.20 -4.82 29.44
CA GLN A 229 -32.93 -4.04 30.44
C GLN A 229 -33.31 -2.64 29.91
N GLY A 230 -33.02 -2.35 28.64
CA GLY A 230 -33.29 -1.05 28.02
C GLY A 230 -32.31 0.05 28.44
N ARG A 231 -31.19 -0.28 29.09
CA ARG A 231 -30.15 0.69 29.43
C ARG A 231 -29.24 0.90 28.23
N GLU A 232 -28.88 2.15 27.97
CA GLU A 232 -27.99 2.52 26.88
C GLU A 232 -26.54 2.05 27.17
N LEU A 233 -25.89 1.50 26.15
CA LEU A 233 -24.52 1.01 26.18
C LEU A 233 -23.69 1.67 25.08
N GLU A 234 -22.48 2.10 25.44
CA GLU A 234 -21.47 2.40 24.43
C GLU A 234 -21.03 1.08 23.77
N PRO A 235 -21.11 0.96 22.43
CA PRO A 235 -20.90 -0.31 21.75
C PRO A 235 -19.41 -0.57 21.49
N THR A 236 -18.68 -0.95 22.53
CA THR A 236 -17.30 -1.46 22.43
C THR A 236 -17.28 -2.96 22.17
N PRO A 237 -16.20 -3.55 21.61
CA PRO A 237 -16.16 -4.98 21.29
C PRO A 237 -16.52 -5.90 22.47
N GLU A 238 -16.08 -5.58 23.69
CA GLU A 238 -16.42 -6.35 24.91
C GLU A 238 -17.91 -6.29 25.29
N ARG A 239 -18.64 -5.27 24.81
CA ARG A 239 -20.06 -5.03 25.11
C ARG A 239 -20.99 -5.43 23.98
N LEU A 240 -20.48 -5.67 22.77
CA LEU A 240 -21.31 -5.98 21.60
C LEU A 240 -22.26 -7.17 21.85
N ALA A 241 -21.79 -8.22 22.54
CA ALA A 241 -22.61 -9.39 22.86
C ALA A 241 -23.78 -9.11 23.84
N GLN A 242 -23.74 -7.99 24.56
CA GLN A 242 -24.76 -7.60 25.56
C GLN A 242 -25.87 -6.73 24.95
N ILE A 243 -25.65 -6.21 23.73
CA ILE A 243 -26.61 -5.35 23.06
C ILE A 243 -27.82 -6.20 22.65
N ALA A 244 -29.01 -5.81 23.05
CA ALA A 244 -30.26 -6.46 22.68
C ALA A 244 -31.02 -5.71 21.59
N ARG A 245 -30.80 -4.40 21.48
CA ARG A 245 -31.49 -3.53 20.52
C ARG A 245 -30.57 -2.38 20.09
N VAL A 246 -30.67 -1.98 18.82
CA VAL A 246 -30.09 -0.72 18.33
C VAL A 246 -31.20 0.18 17.79
N ASP A 247 -30.96 1.48 17.86
CA ASP A 247 -31.82 2.53 17.32
C ASP A 247 -30.98 3.38 16.36
N VAL A 248 -31.37 3.38 15.09
CA VAL A 248 -30.70 4.09 14.00
C VAL A 248 -31.45 5.35 13.57
N SER A 249 -32.56 5.69 14.22
CA SER A 249 -33.36 6.87 13.88
C SER A 249 -32.60 8.20 14.09
N GLY A 250 -31.57 8.17 14.94
CA GLY A 250 -30.67 9.30 15.18
C GLY A 250 -29.53 9.43 14.17
N ILE A 251 -29.35 8.47 13.25
CA ILE A 251 -28.31 8.57 12.22
C ILE A 251 -28.61 9.75 11.30
N ASP A 252 -27.60 10.59 11.11
CA ASP A 252 -27.69 11.80 10.31
C ASP A 252 -28.19 11.55 8.88
N ALA A 253 -29.41 12.01 8.58
CA ALA A 253 -30.04 11.82 7.28
C ALA A 253 -29.26 12.47 6.12
N ARG A 254 -28.42 13.48 6.39
CA ARG A 254 -27.58 14.11 5.36
C ARG A 254 -26.60 13.11 4.74
N LEU A 255 -26.29 12.01 5.42
CA LEU A 255 -25.41 10.96 4.91
C LEU A 255 -25.98 10.22 3.69
N ASP A 256 -27.29 10.27 3.46
CA ASP A 256 -27.88 9.71 2.22
C ASP A 256 -27.53 10.57 0.98
N ASP A 257 -27.27 11.86 1.19
CA ASP A 257 -27.02 12.84 0.13
C ASP A 257 -25.52 13.05 -0.14
N ILE A 258 -24.64 12.32 0.54
CA ILE A 258 -23.19 12.39 0.32
C ILE A 258 -22.68 11.18 -0.45
N THR A 259 -21.66 11.41 -1.27
CA THR A 259 -20.87 10.34 -1.87
C THR A 259 -19.84 9.87 -0.85
N LEU A 260 -20.09 8.73 -0.23
CA LEU A 260 -19.16 8.08 0.68
C LEU A 260 -18.40 6.98 -0.06
N VAL A 261 -17.06 7.00 0.03
CA VAL A 261 -16.19 6.04 -0.65
C VAL A 261 -15.20 5.46 0.34
N ALA A 262 -15.29 4.15 0.55
CA ALA A 262 -14.37 3.38 1.37
C ALA A 262 -13.22 2.86 0.50
N MET A 263 -11.99 3.27 0.81
CA MET A 263 -10.78 2.82 0.12
C MET A 263 -10.27 1.56 0.83
N SER A 264 -10.36 0.42 0.16
CA SER A 264 -9.99 -0.89 0.72
C SER A 264 -9.51 -1.84 -0.37
N ASP A 265 -8.36 -2.47 -0.11
CA ASP A 265 -7.76 -3.46 -1.02
C ASP A 265 -7.95 -4.90 -0.51
N VAL A 266 -8.81 -5.08 0.50
CA VAL A 266 -9.16 -6.40 1.05
C VAL A 266 -10.61 -6.74 0.77
N ASP A 267 -10.85 -8.03 0.52
CA ASP A 267 -12.16 -8.62 0.21
C ASP A 267 -12.76 -9.39 1.40
N ASN A 268 -12.05 -9.44 2.54
CA ASN A 268 -12.50 -10.14 3.74
C ASN A 268 -13.92 -9.69 4.19
N PRO A 269 -14.85 -10.63 4.46
CA PRO A 269 -16.15 -10.31 5.06
C PRO A 269 -16.00 -9.91 6.53
N LEU A 270 -17.08 -9.47 7.18
CA LEU A 270 -17.03 -9.06 8.58
C LEU A 270 -16.61 -10.20 9.52
N THR A 271 -17.21 -11.39 9.35
CA THR A 271 -17.09 -12.52 10.29
C THR A 271 -16.65 -13.81 9.62
N GLY A 272 -16.28 -14.82 10.42
CA GLY A 272 -15.90 -16.16 9.94
C GLY A 272 -14.40 -16.38 9.83
N GLU A 273 -13.99 -17.51 9.24
CA GLU A 273 -12.57 -17.92 9.13
C GLU A 273 -11.72 -16.93 8.33
N HIS A 274 -12.33 -16.24 7.37
CA HIS A 274 -11.73 -15.17 6.59
C HIS A 274 -12.20 -13.78 7.04
N GLY A 275 -12.83 -13.67 8.21
CA GLY A 275 -13.41 -12.45 8.75
C GLY A 275 -12.39 -11.49 9.36
N ALA A 276 -12.87 -10.32 9.78
CA ALA A 276 -12.05 -9.25 10.35
C ALA A 276 -11.20 -9.72 11.54
N THR A 277 -11.83 -10.41 12.49
CA THR A 277 -11.21 -10.86 13.74
C THR A 277 -10.18 -11.96 13.48
N ALA A 278 -10.53 -12.96 12.66
CA ALA A 278 -9.67 -14.09 12.39
C ALA A 278 -8.39 -13.69 11.62
N VAL A 279 -8.52 -12.84 10.61
CA VAL A 279 -7.41 -12.48 9.71
C VAL A 279 -6.59 -11.31 10.26
N PHE A 280 -7.23 -10.26 10.77
CA PHE A 280 -6.56 -9.01 11.16
C PHE A 280 -6.52 -8.78 12.68
N GLY A 281 -7.25 -9.57 13.47
CA GLY A 281 -7.23 -9.48 14.93
C GLY A 281 -5.84 -9.72 15.55
N PRO A 282 -5.06 -10.73 15.12
CA PRO A 282 -3.77 -11.05 15.77
C PRO A 282 -2.79 -9.87 15.83
N GLN A 283 -2.63 -9.13 14.73
CA GLN A 283 -1.77 -7.93 14.70
C GLN A 283 -2.28 -6.79 15.60
N LYS A 284 -3.59 -6.75 15.88
CA LYS A 284 -4.22 -5.76 16.77
C LYS A 284 -4.16 -6.16 18.25
N GLY A 285 -3.64 -7.34 18.56
CA GLY A 285 -3.55 -7.87 19.92
C GLY A 285 -4.71 -8.78 20.34
N VAL A 286 -5.48 -9.32 19.39
CA VAL A 286 -6.45 -10.40 19.66
C VAL A 286 -5.69 -11.71 19.88
N THR A 287 -5.90 -12.35 21.02
CA THR A 287 -5.33 -13.67 21.30
C THR A 287 -6.16 -14.79 20.64
N PRO A 288 -5.59 -15.98 20.37
CA PRO A 288 -6.32 -17.06 19.71
C PRO A 288 -7.63 -17.46 20.41
N ASP A 289 -7.68 -17.43 21.75
CA ASP A 289 -8.87 -17.71 22.56
C ASP A 289 -9.92 -16.60 22.49
N GLN A 290 -9.54 -15.37 22.11
CA GLN A 290 -10.44 -14.23 21.93
C GLN A 290 -11.08 -14.19 20.53
N VAL A 291 -10.53 -14.90 19.53
CA VAL A 291 -11.00 -14.82 18.15
C VAL A 291 -12.48 -15.21 18.04
N ALA A 292 -12.85 -16.40 18.51
CA ALA A 292 -14.22 -16.90 18.42
C ALA A 292 -15.26 -16.03 19.17
N PRO A 293 -15.06 -15.62 20.44
CA PRO A 293 -16.05 -14.80 21.14
C PRO A 293 -16.17 -13.39 20.55
N LEU A 294 -15.07 -12.77 20.09
CA LEU A 294 -15.14 -11.48 19.42
C LEU A 294 -15.87 -11.60 18.09
N ASP A 295 -15.51 -12.56 17.24
CA ASP A 295 -16.16 -12.77 15.94
C ASP A 295 -17.68 -12.97 16.07
N ALA A 296 -18.10 -13.77 17.05
CA ALA A 296 -19.52 -13.96 17.38
C ALA A 296 -20.20 -12.65 17.83
N ALA A 297 -19.52 -11.82 18.62
CA ALA A 297 -20.04 -10.54 19.08
C ALA A 297 -20.18 -9.53 17.92
N LEU A 298 -19.22 -9.50 16.98
CA LEU A 298 -19.30 -8.70 15.76
C LEU A 298 -20.49 -9.13 14.90
N GLY A 299 -20.66 -10.45 14.71
CA GLY A 299 -21.80 -11.01 13.99
C GLY A 299 -23.13 -10.69 14.65
N HIS A 300 -23.23 -10.80 15.98
CA HIS A 300 -24.43 -10.43 16.72
C HIS A 300 -24.81 -8.95 16.51
N PHE A 301 -23.85 -8.04 16.69
CA PHE A 301 -24.08 -6.61 16.47
C PHE A 301 -24.52 -6.31 15.03
N ALA A 302 -23.84 -6.90 14.03
CA ALA A 302 -24.21 -6.72 12.62
C ALA A 302 -25.65 -7.14 12.34
N SER A 303 -26.16 -8.20 12.98
CA SER A 303 -27.58 -8.61 12.86
C SER A 303 -28.54 -7.56 13.35
N LEU A 304 -28.24 -6.93 14.48
CA LEU A 304 -29.09 -5.89 15.02
C LEU A 304 -29.08 -4.64 14.13
N VAL A 305 -27.91 -4.27 13.62
CA VAL A 305 -27.76 -3.11 12.73
C VAL A 305 -28.47 -3.33 11.40
N GLU A 306 -28.25 -4.46 10.72
CA GLU A 306 -28.94 -4.80 9.47
C GLU A 306 -30.46 -4.79 9.66
N ALA A 307 -30.97 -5.38 10.74
CA ALA A 307 -32.39 -5.39 11.05
C ALA A 307 -32.97 -3.99 11.30
N ALA A 308 -32.22 -3.11 11.99
CA ALA A 308 -32.66 -1.76 12.30
C ALA A 308 -32.68 -0.82 11.09
N PHE A 309 -31.75 -0.98 10.14
CA PHE A 309 -31.77 -0.24 8.87
C PHE A 309 -32.83 -0.79 7.90
N GLY A 310 -33.18 -2.08 8.00
CA GLY A 310 -34.19 -2.73 7.17
C GLY A 310 -33.85 -2.71 5.68
N GLU A 311 -34.88 -2.65 4.84
CA GLU A 311 -34.74 -2.70 3.37
C GLU A 311 -33.94 -1.52 2.79
N ARG A 312 -33.87 -0.39 3.50
CA ARG A 312 -33.17 0.82 3.05
C ARG A 312 -31.70 0.57 2.73
N ARG A 313 -31.07 -0.41 3.39
CA ARG A 313 -29.64 -0.74 3.24
C ARG A 313 -29.41 -2.24 3.06
N ALA A 314 -30.42 -2.96 2.56
CA ALA A 314 -30.28 -4.37 2.21
C ALA A 314 -29.28 -4.54 1.05
N ALA A 315 -28.46 -5.59 1.10
CA ALA A 315 -27.62 -5.92 -0.04
C ALA A 315 -28.47 -6.39 -1.23
N ALA A 316 -27.92 -6.30 -2.43
CA ALA A 316 -28.56 -6.85 -3.62
C ALA A 316 -28.81 -8.37 -3.46
N ALA A 317 -29.94 -8.86 -3.97
CA ALA A 317 -30.24 -10.28 -4.14
C ALA A 317 -30.26 -11.14 -2.86
N GLY A 318 -30.66 -10.59 -1.70
CA GLY A 318 -30.91 -11.38 -0.49
C GLY A 318 -29.66 -11.80 0.30
N SER A 319 -28.50 -11.26 -0.03
CA SER A 319 -27.27 -11.41 0.79
C SER A 319 -27.31 -10.48 2.02
N ARG A 320 -26.56 -10.85 3.07
CA ARG A 320 -26.34 -9.97 4.23
C ARG A 320 -25.19 -9.01 3.93
N VAL A 321 -25.30 -7.76 4.36
CA VAL A 321 -24.25 -6.75 4.15
C VAL A 321 -22.94 -7.22 4.76
N ARG A 322 -22.96 -7.80 5.95
CA ARG A 322 -21.76 -8.32 6.63
C ARG A 322 -20.98 -9.41 5.87
N ASP A 323 -21.61 -10.05 4.90
CA ASP A 323 -21.02 -11.12 4.09
C ASP A 323 -20.42 -10.55 2.79
N LEU A 324 -20.63 -9.27 2.49
CA LEU A 324 -20.11 -8.64 1.28
C LEU A 324 -18.58 -8.46 1.37
N PRO A 325 -17.88 -8.55 0.23
CA PRO A 325 -16.45 -8.33 0.18
C PRO A 325 -16.03 -6.97 0.76
N GLY A 326 -14.98 -6.97 1.57
CA GLY A 326 -14.39 -5.77 2.17
C GLY A 326 -15.09 -5.25 3.41
N THR A 327 -16.20 -5.86 3.85
CA THR A 327 -16.89 -5.45 5.08
C THR A 327 -16.12 -5.76 6.36
N GLY A 328 -15.15 -6.69 6.31
CA GLY A 328 -14.20 -6.94 7.39
C GLY A 328 -13.06 -5.93 7.48
N ALA A 329 -12.91 -5.06 6.48
CA ALA A 329 -11.84 -4.06 6.46
C ALA A 329 -11.83 -3.23 7.74
N ALA A 330 -10.63 -3.00 8.26
CA ALA A 330 -10.38 -2.19 9.44
C ALA A 330 -11.17 -2.62 10.70
N GLY A 331 -11.33 -3.93 10.93
CA GLY A 331 -12.03 -4.43 12.11
C GLY A 331 -13.55 -4.29 12.02
N GLY A 332 -14.07 -4.22 10.79
CA GLY A 332 -15.48 -4.07 10.48
C GLY A 332 -15.96 -2.62 10.32
N LEU A 333 -15.05 -1.65 10.21
CA LEU A 333 -15.41 -0.31 9.71
C LEU A 333 -15.96 -0.40 8.28
N GLY A 334 -15.47 -1.33 7.48
CA GLY A 334 -16.07 -1.64 6.17
C GLY A 334 -17.57 -1.93 6.29
N PHE A 335 -17.98 -2.80 7.21
CA PHE A 335 -19.39 -3.08 7.46
C PHE A 335 -20.19 -1.82 7.81
N ALA A 336 -19.70 -1.01 8.76
CA ALA A 336 -20.39 0.23 9.13
C ALA A 336 -20.51 1.22 7.96
N LEU A 337 -19.45 1.40 7.19
CA LEU A 337 -19.47 2.25 5.99
C LEU A 337 -20.42 1.70 4.91
N ALA A 338 -20.48 0.38 4.72
CA ALA A 338 -21.43 -0.26 3.82
C ALA A 338 -22.88 0.00 4.25
N MET A 339 -23.17 -0.06 5.56
CA MET A 339 -24.49 0.28 6.11
C MET A 339 -24.85 1.77 5.87
N LEU A 340 -23.85 2.65 5.80
CA LEU A 340 -24.04 4.07 5.44
C LEU A 340 -24.06 4.29 3.91
N GLY A 341 -23.88 3.25 3.10
CA GLY A 341 -23.92 3.28 1.62
C GLY A 341 -22.62 3.68 0.96
N ALA A 342 -21.51 3.48 1.66
CA ALA A 342 -20.22 3.66 1.05
C ALA A 342 -20.04 2.72 -0.15
N ARG A 343 -19.46 3.26 -1.22
CA ARG A 343 -18.94 2.45 -2.32
C ARG A 343 -17.53 2.00 -1.95
N PHE A 344 -17.20 0.76 -2.27
CA PHE A 344 -15.87 0.22 -2.07
C PHE A 344 -15.10 0.32 -3.37
N GLU A 345 -13.94 0.94 -3.30
CA GLU A 345 -13.08 1.17 -4.46
C GLU A 345 -11.61 0.99 -4.05
N PRO A 346 -10.74 0.44 -4.94
CA PRO A 346 -9.32 0.33 -4.68
C PRO A 346 -8.69 1.69 -4.41
N GLY A 347 -7.84 1.78 -3.39
CA GLY A 347 -7.34 3.08 -2.94
C GLY A 347 -6.40 3.73 -3.95
N ALA A 348 -5.49 2.95 -4.53
CA ALA A 348 -4.54 3.42 -5.54
C ALA A 348 -5.22 4.02 -6.78
N GLU A 349 -6.35 3.45 -7.22
CA GLU A 349 -7.15 3.94 -8.35
C GLU A 349 -7.78 5.31 -8.07
N ILE A 350 -8.34 5.50 -6.88
CA ILE A 350 -8.88 6.80 -6.46
C ILE A 350 -7.76 7.83 -6.42
N VAL A 351 -6.60 7.49 -5.83
CA VAL A 351 -5.46 8.39 -5.74
C VAL A 351 -4.98 8.78 -7.13
N ALA A 352 -4.80 7.83 -8.05
CA ALA A 352 -4.40 8.09 -9.44
C ALA A 352 -5.33 9.10 -10.13
N ARG A 353 -6.65 8.95 -9.98
CA ARG A 353 -7.63 9.89 -10.53
C ARG A 353 -7.54 11.27 -9.89
N GLN A 354 -7.50 11.34 -8.57
CA GLN A 354 -7.52 12.61 -7.84
C GLN A 354 -6.25 13.44 -8.03
N ILE A 355 -5.08 12.80 -8.14
CA ILE A 355 -3.82 13.51 -8.40
C ILE A 355 -3.64 13.90 -9.87
N GLY A 356 -4.59 13.52 -10.75
CA GLY A 356 -4.54 13.80 -12.18
C GLY A 356 -3.44 13.03 -12.90
N LEU A 357 -3.28 11.74 -12.59
CA LEU A 357 -2.22 10.91 -13.19
C LEU A 357 -2.39 10.78 -14.71
N ASP A 358 -3.60 10.49 -15.19
CA ASP A 358 -3.88 10.36 -16.64
C ASP A 358 -3.53 11.62 -17.42
N ALA A 359 -3.94 12.79 -16.90
CA ALA A 359 -3.62 14.08 -17.51
C ALA A 359 -2.11 14.37 -17.51
N ALA A 360 -1.36 13.86 -16.54
CA ALA A 360 0.10 13.99 -16.50
C ALA A 360 0.81 13.04 -17.48
N LEU A 361 0.18 11.91 -17.79
CA LEU A 361 0.72 10.90 -18.73
C LEU A 361 0.43 11.24 -20.19
N GLU A 362 -0.53 12.13 -20.47
CA GLU A 362 -0.83 12.57 -21.83
C GLU A 362 0.40 13.23 -22.49
N GLY A 363 0.93 12.60 -23.55
CA GLY A 363 2.14 13.06 -24.23
C GLY A 363 3.44 12.83 -23.45
N ALA A 364 3.41 12.15 -22.30
CA ALA A 364 4.60 11.83 -21.54
C ALA A 364 5.49 10.80 -22.26
N ASN A 365 6.78 10.81 -21.96
CA ASN A 365 7.77 9.93 -22.60
C ASN A 365 8.26 8.82 -21.68
N TRP A 366 8.01 8.96 -20.39
CA TRP A 366 8.46 8.02 -19.38
C TRP A 366 7.70 8.20 -18.06
N LEU A 367 7.30 7.09 -17.45
CA LEU A 367 6.86 7.02 -16.07
C LEU A 367 7.97 6.36 -15.23
N ILE A 368 8.28 6.95 -14.08
CA ILE A 368 8.99 6.26 -12.99
C ILE A 368 8.06 6.14 -11.79
N THR A 369 7.91 4.93 -11.27
CA THR A 369 7.17 4.62 -10.04
C THR A 369 8.01 3.69 -9.15
N GLY A 370 7.49 3.33 -7.98
CA GLY A 370 8.18 2.48 -7.02
C GLY A 370 7.54 2.50 -5.65
N GLU A 371 7.92 1.55 -4.81
CA GLU A 371 7.52 1.46 -3.40
C GLU A 371 8.71 0.96 -2.55
N GLY A 372 8.54 0.88 -1.24
CA GLY A 372 9.61 0.39 -0.35
C GLY A 372 10.12 -1.03 -0.70
N ARG A 373 9.22 -1.94 -1.05
CA ARG A 373 9.55 -3.28 -1.55
C ARG A 373 8.47 -3.75 -2.52
N SER A 374 8.88 -4.11 -3.74
CA SER A 374 7.97 -4.71 -4.71
C SER A 374 8.08 -6.23 -4.71
N ASP A 375 6.93 -6.90 -4.61
CA ASP A 375 6.78 -8.35 -4.55
C ASP A 375 5.51 -8.80 -5.29
N ALA A 376 5.11 -10.07 -5.14
CA ALA A 376 3.92 -10.61 -5.82
C ALA A 376 2.60 -9.90 -5.41
N GLN A 377 2.57 -9.20 -4.27
CA GLN A 377 1.40 -8.42 -3.85
C GLN A 377 1.33 -7.07 -4.55
N THR A 378 2.45 -6.53 -5.05
CA THR A 378 2.45 -5.29 -5.86
C THR A 378 1.51 -5.41 -7.05
N LEU A 379 1.51 -6.57 -7.70
CA LEU A 379 0.64 -6.89 -8.85
C LEU A 379 -0.85 -7.06 -8.50
N ARG A 380 -1.21 -6.99 -7.22
CA ARG A 380 -2.60 -7.11 -6.74
C ARG A 380 -3.30 -5.75 -6.59
N GLY A 381 -2.89 -4.76 -7.39
CA GLY A 381 -3.54 -3.45 -7.41
C GLY A 381 -2.89 -2.38 -6.52
N LYS A 382 -1.63 -2.54 -6.12
CA LYS A 382 -0.90 -1.46 -5.42
C LYS A 382 -0.52 -0.32 -6.37
N ALA A 383 -0.16 0.83 -5.80
CA ALA A 383 0.14 2.06 -6.51
C ALA A 383 1.14 1.90 -7.66
N PRO A 384 2.30 1.21 -7.52
CA PRO A 384 3.20 1.06 -8.66
C PRO A 384 2.58 0.32 -9.84
N PHE A 385 1.77 -0.70 -9.55
CA PHE A 385 1.08 -1.47 -10.58
C PHE A 385 -0.05 -0.68 -11.24
N VAL A 386 -0.85 0.04 -10.44
CA VAL A 386 -1.87 0.96 -10.95
C VAL A 386 -1.25 2.03 -11.84
N ALA A 387 -0.19 2.71 -11.37
CA ALA A 387 0.53 3.71 -12.15
C ALA A 387 1.03 3.15 -13.49
N CYS A 388 1.59 1.94 -13.47
CA CYS A 388 2.04 1.22 -14.66
C CYS A 388 0.88 0.93 -15.63
N GLY A 389 -0.29 0.53 -15.11
CA GLY A 389 -1.50 0.31 -15.90
C GLY A 389 -1.94 1.57 -16.64
N HIS A 390 -2.00 2.70 -15.94
CA HIS A 390 -2.32 4.00 -16.53
C HIS A 390 -1.28 4.42 -17.58
N ALA A 391 0.02 4.28 -17.29
CA ALA A 391 1.08 4.58 -18.26
C ALA A 391 0.97 3.73 -19.53
N ARG A 392 0.74 2.42 -19.37
CA ARG A 392 0.53 1.50 -20.51
C ARG A 392 -0.67 1.91 -21.35
N ALA A 393 -1.78 2.29 -20.73
CA ALA A 393 -2.98 2.76 -21.45
C ALA A 393 -2.69 4.04 -22.26
N ALA A 394 -1.79 4.90 -21.79
CA ALA A 394 -1.31 6.09 -22.49
C ALA A 394 -0.17 5.82 -23.49
N GLY A 395 0.31 4.58 -23.64
CA GLY A 395 1.46 4.24 -24.48
C GLY A 395 2.80 4.74 -23.92
N VAL A 396 2.87 5.04 -22.63
CA VAL A 396 4.05 5.55 -21.94
C VAL A 396 4.81 4.39 -21.29
N PRO A 397 6.11 4.21 -21.56
CA PRO A 397 6.91 3.19 -20.90
C PRO A 397 7.11 3.50 -19.42
N ALA A 398 7.05 2.46 -18.58
CA ALA A 398 7.04 2.54 -17.13
C ALA A 398 8.23 1.79 -16.51
N THR A 399 9.00 2.48 -15.67
CA THR A 399 10.10 1.90 -14.91
C THR A 399 9.76 1.82 -13.43
N LEU A 400 10.00 0.65 -12.84
CA LEU A 400 9.89 0.41 -11.41
C LEU A 400 11.25 0.64 -10.73
N LEU A 401 11.31 1.61 -9.82
CA LEU A 401 12.46 1.89 -8.96
C LEU A 401 12.03 1.78 -7.50
N SER A 402 12.17 0.57 -6.94
CA SER A 402 11.70 0.22 -5.58
C SER A 402 12.87 0.02 -4.63
N GLY A 403 12.69 0.28 -3.33
CA GLY A 403 13.76 0.11 -2.33
C GLY A 403 14.39 -1.28 -2.38
N ALA A 404 13.55 -2.30 -2.54
CA ALA A 404 13.92 -3.65 -2.92
C ALA A 404 12.94 -4.22 -3.96
N VAL A 405 13.41 -5.15 -4.78
CA VAL A 405 12.58 -5.95 -5.68
C VAL A 405 12.79 -7.40 -5.31
N ASP A 406 11.70 -8.12 -5.04
CA ASP A 406 11.75 -9.53 -4.68
C ASP A 406 12.21 -10.38 -5.88
N PRO A 407 13.31 -11.15 -5.76
CA PRO A 407 13.78 -12.01 -6.85
C PRO A 407 12.73 -13.00 -7.34
N ASP A 408 11.89 -13.51 -6.45
CA ASP A 408 10.86 -14.50 -6.79
C ASP A 408 9.70 -13.87 -7.58
N ALA A 409 9.49 -12.55 -7.44
CA ALA A 409 8.46 -11.80 -8.16
C ALA A 409 8.99 -11.10 -9.42
N LEU A 410 10.31 -11.01 -9.61
CA LEU A 410 10.95 -10.21 -10.66
C LEU A 410 10.49 -10.59 -12.07
N VAL A 411 10.30 -11.88 -12.33
CA VAL A 411 9.81 -12.37 -13.64
C VAL A 411 8.42 -11.80 -13.93
N ALA A 412 7.48 -11.93 -12.99
CA ALA A 412 6.12 -11.43 -13.15
C ALA A 412 6.08 -9.89 -13.22
N LEU A 413 6.88 -9.19 -12.42
CA LEU A 413 6.99 -7.73 -12.49
C LEU A 413 7.50 -7.26 -13.87
N SER A 414 8.46 -7.99 -14.45
CA SER A 414 9.04 -7.64 -15.76
C SER A 414 8.10 -7.87 -16.95
N GLU A 415 6.95 -8.52 -16.75
CA GLU A 415 5.89 -8.61 -17.76
C GLU A 415 5.08 -7.30 -17.88
N HIS A 416 5.15 -6.45 -16.85
CA HIS A 416 4.39 -5.20 -16.76
C HIS A 416 5.26 -3.96 -16.88
N PHE A 417 6.42 -3.93 -16.23
CA PHE A 417 7.35 -2.80 -16.24
C PHE A 417 8.47 -2.99 -17.27
N ASP A 418 8.85 -1.93 -17.97
CA ASP A 418 9.96 -1.93 -18.94
C ASP A 418 11.35 -2.10 -18.28
N GLY A 419 11.40 -1.98 -16.95
CA GLY A 419 12.58 -2.30 -16.15
C GLY A 419 12.29 -2.19 -14.66
N CYS A 420 12.87 -3.12 -13.89
CA CYS A 420 12.75 -3.17 -12.43
C CYS A 420 14.13 -2.98 -11.78
N PHE A 421 14.26 -1.99 -10.90
CA PHE A 421 15.52 -1.59 -10.30
C PHE A 421 15.41 -1.41 -8.78
N SER A 422 16.50 -1.70 -8.08
CA SER A 422 16.73 -1.30 -6.69
C SER A 422 17.83 -0.24 -6.62
N PRO A 423 17.70 0.81 -5.78
CA PRO A 423 18.69 1.88 -5.71
C PRO A 423 19.94 1.51 -4.89
N ALA A 424 20.02 0.30 -4.33
CA ALA A 424 21.18 -0.13 -3.56
C ALA A 424 22.44 -0.27 -4.46
N PRO A 425 23.58 0.36 -4.11
CA PRO A 425 24.79 0.35 -4.94
C PRO A 425 25.65 -0.93 -4.75
N GLY A 426 25.18 -1.87 -3.93
CA GLY A 426 25.90 -3.06 -3.48
C GLY A 426 25.41 -3.50 -2.09
N PRO A 427 26.13 -4.41 -1.41
CA PRO A 427 25.78 -4.85 -0.07
C PRO A 427 25.83 -3.69 0.93
N ILE A 428 24.68 -3.30 1.47
CA ILE A 428 24.54 -2.30 2.53
C ILE A 428 23.59 -2.83 3.61
N THR A 429 23.68 -2.33 4.84
CA THR A 429 22.72 -2.68 5.88
C THR A 429 21.38 -2.01 5.63
N LEU A 430 20.30 -2.58 6.19
CA LEU A 430 18.97 -1.99 6.10
C LEU A 430 18.93 -0.56 6.68
N ASP A 431 19.59 -0.34 7.82
CA ASP A 431 19.65 0.99 8.44
C ASP A 431 20.29 2.04 7.52
N VAL A 432 21.36 1.67 6.81
CA VAL A 432 22.00 2.56 5.83
C VAL A 432 21.08 2.78 4.63
N ALA A 433 20.41 1.73 4.14
CA ALA A 433 19.47 1.84 3.04
C ALA A 433 18.30 2.79 3.37
N LEU A 434 17.71 2.67 4.56
CA LEU A 434 16.60 3.52 5.01
C LEU A 434 17.06 4.96 5.27
N ARG A 435 18.21 5.17 5.91
CA ARG A 435 18.75 6.50 6.23
C ARG A 435 19.16 7.27 4.98
N ASP A 436 19.82 6.59 4.03
CA ASP A 436 20.38 7.21 2.83
C ASP A 436 19.46 7.09 1.60
N ALA A 437 18.23 6.59 1.77
CA ALA A 437 17.29 6.26 0.70
C ALA A 437 17.14 7.38 -0.35
N ALA A 438 17.02 8.64 0.09
CA ALA A 438 16.85 9.77 -0.81
C ALA A 438 18.07 9.94 -1.75
N ARG A 439 19.29 9.86 -1.20
CA ARG A 439 20.53 9.94 -1.97
C ARG A 439 20.65 8.75 -2.94
N LEU A 440 20.29 7.55 -2.48
CA LEU A 440 20.35 6.34 -3.30
C LEU A 440 19.38 6.40 -4.48
N LEU A 441 18.13 6.85 -4.24
CA LEU A 441 17.12 7.06 -5.27
C LEU A 441 17.56 8.11 -6.29
N GLU A 442 18.10 9.22 -5.81
CA GLU A 442 18.60 10.31 -6.66
C GLU A 442 19.75 9.84 -7.57
N GLN A 443 20.69 9.05 -7.04
CA GLN A 443 21.79 8.46 -7.82
C GLN A 443 21.28 7.44 -8.85
N ALA A 444 20.35 6.55 -8.46
CA ALA A 444 19.78 5.57 -9.36
C ALA A 444 18.97 6.21 -10.49
N ALA A 445 18.11 7.19 -10.17
CA ALA A 445 17.32 7.92 -11.15
C ALA A 445 18.20 8.69 -12.14
N GLU A 446 19.33 9.26 -11.69
CA GLU A 446 20.31 9.90 -12.57
C GLU A 446 20.88 8.89 -13.59
N GLN A 447 21.31 7.70 -13.14
CA GLN A 447 21.88 6.69 -14.03
C GLN A 447 20.84 6.12 -15.00
N LEU A 448 19.61 5.86 -14.55
CA LEU A 448 18.50 5.44 -15.42
C LEU A 448 18.20 6.49 -16.49
N THR A 449 18.23 7.77 -16.12
CA THR A 449 18.02 8.87 -17.06
C THR A 449 19.15 8.95 -18.09
N ARG A 450 20.41 8.75 -17.68
CA ARG A 450 21.57 8.69 -18.60
C ARG A 450 21.48 7.49 -19.54
N LEU A 451 21.01 6.34 -19.06
CA LEU A 451 20.81 5.17 -19.92
C LEU A 451 19.73 5.43 -20.97
N ARG A 452 18.61 6.04 -20.57
CA ARG A 452 17.45 6.27 -21.43
C ARG A 452 17.65 7.41 -22.43
N TYR A 453 18.30 8.48 -22.00
CA TYR A 453 18.38 9.75 -22.71
C TYR A 453 19.82 10.26 -22.91
N GLY A 454 20.82 9.41 -22.64
CA GLY A 454 22.23 9.70 -22.87
C GLY A 454 22.52 10.00 -24.32
N ARG A 455 23.64 10.68 -24.57
CA ARG A 455 24.10 10.96 -25.94
C ARG A 455 24.43 9.62 -26.63
N PRO A 456 23.99 9.41 -27.88
CA PRO A 456 24.44 8.27 -28.67
C PRO A 456 25.96 8.27 -28.88
#